data_AF-A0A950LR17-F1
#
_entry.id   AF-A0A950LR17-F1
#
_cell.length_a   1.000
_cell.length_b   1.000
_cell.length_c   1.000
_cell.angle_alpha   90.00
_cell.angle_beta   90.00
_cell.angle_gamma   90.00
#
_symmetry.space_group_name_H-M   'P 1'
#
loop_
_entity.id
_entity.type
_entity.pdbx_description
1 polymer ?
#
loop_
_entity_poly.entity_id
_entity_poly.type
_entity_poly.pdbx_seq_one_letter_code
_entity_poly.pdbx_strand_id
1 'polypeptide(L)'
;MAIDDPVQQTEDETQPTGGSAHGQPQLPDTVTMRVWRGDEDGGAFAEYRLPAQEGEVVLDVVHRIQATAAPDLACRWNCKAGKCGSCSAEINGRPSLMCMTRMDALPPGETVTVAPMRTFPILRDLVTDVSFNYEVAKRVPPFAPRPKTADEQEAGGYRMQQVDIERSQEFRKCIECFLCQDVCHVIRDHEENKTAYAGPRFFIRSAELEMHPLDTNDRRELLQHEQGLSKCNITKCCTEVCPEHIKITDNAIIPLKERVVDASYDPIAWLGRKIRNRRTPKSPAEAAASAPATGPAAVQPFPAVQGIPEPGWDGATGGPDPADPTDGGGTAEVGGTPPPRANRSEGPVGESAER
;
A
#
# COMPACT_ATOMS: atom_id res chain seq x y z
N MET A 1 -56.20 -32.04 -28.90
CA MET A 1 -55.89 -30.67 -29.33
C MET A 1 -54.39 -30.53 -29.16
N ALA A 2 -53.67 -30.70 -30.26
CA ALA A 2 -52.21 -30.67 -30.32
C ALA A 2 -51.71 -29.25 -30.04
N ILE A 3 -50.63 -29.15 -29.27
CA ILE A 3 -49.56 -28.18 -29.48
C ILE A 3 -48.25 -28.94 -29.20
N ASP A 4 -47.61 -29.36 -30.30
CA ASP A 4 -46.19 -29.65 -30.48
C ASP A 4 -45.33 -28.44 -30.03
N ASP A 5 -44.06 -28.47 -29.64
CA ASP A 5 -42.91 -29.30 -29.99
C ASP A 5 -41.77 -28.95 -28.99
N PRO A 6 -40.89 -29.89 -28.57
CA PRO A 6 -39.61 -29.56 -27.97
C PRO A 6 -38.53 -29.46 -29.07
N VAL A 7 -37.88 -28.30 -29.16
CA VAL A 7 -36.71 -28.06 -30.02
C VAL A 7 -35.59 -29.03 -29.65
N GLN A 8 -35.34 -30.02 -30.51
CA GLN A 8 -34.13 -30.82 -30.51
C GLN A 8 -32.97 -29.97 -31.06
N GLN A 9 -31.96 -29.73 -30.24
CA GLN A 9 -30.67 -29.19 -30.68
C GLN A 9 -29.86 -30.34 -31.28
N THR A 10 -29.68 -30.30 -32.59
CA THR A 10 -28.64 -31.09 -33.27
C THR A 10 -27.34 -30.30 -33.17
N GLU A 11 -26.37 -30.82 -32.42
CA GLU A 11 -24.99 -30.36 -32.42
C GLU A 11 -24.33 -30.82 -33.73
N ASP A 12 -24.20 -29.90 -34.69
CA ASP A 12 -23.37 -30.08 -35.88
C ASP A 12 -21.99 -29.49 -35.58
N GLU A 13 -21.06 -30.38 -35.23
CA GLU A 13 -19.66 -30.09 -34.93
C GLU A 13 -18.93 -29.68 -36.22
N THR A 14 -18.99 -28.39 -36.54
CA THR A 14 -18.09 -27.78 -37.53
C THR A 14 -16.93 -27.10 -36.81
N GLN A 15 -15.80 -27.80 -36.72
CA GLN A 15 -14.51 -27.21 -36.34
C GLN A 15 -14.12 -26.10 -37.31
N PRO A 16 -13.88 -24.86 -36.86
CA PRO A 16 -13.26 -23.85 -37.70
C PRO A 16 -11.76 -24.14 -37.80
N THR A 17 -11.31 -24.61 -38.96
CA THR A 17 -9.91 -24.59 -39.40
C THR A 17 -9.52 -23.15 -39.74
N GLY A 18 -9.34 -22.34 -38.71
CA GLY A 18 -8.90 -20.94 -38.82
C GLY A 18 -7.59 -20.76 -38.06
N GLY A 19 -6.47 -20.73 -38.77
CA GLY A 19 -5.19 -20.33 -38.22
C GLY A 19 -5.28 -18.89 -37.70
N SER A 20 -5.28 -18.73 -36.38
CA SER A 20 -4.97 -17.47 -35.73
C SER A 20 -3.59 -17.63 -35.10
N ALA A 21 -2.61 -16.98 -35.71
CA ALA A 21 -1.32 -16.72 -35.09
C ALA A 21 -1.53 -15.72 -33.93
N HIS A 22 -2.08 -16.20 -32.81
CA HIS A 22 -1.90 -15.55 -31.53
C HIS A 22 -0.46 -15.85 -31.10
N GLY A 23 0.47 -15.06 -31.62
CA GLY A 23 1.85 -15.06 -31.13
C GLY A 23 1.80 -14.74 -29.65
N GLN A 24 1.98 -15.76 -28.80
CA GLN A 24 2.29 -15.51 -27.41
C GLN A 24 3.52 -14.60 -27.37
N PRO A 25 3.54 -13.56 -26.51
CA PRO A 25 4.73 -12.74 -26.36
C PRO A 25 5.92 -13.68 -26.12
N GLN A 26 6.88 -13.69 -27.05
CA GLN A 26 8.08 -14.51 -26.88
C GLN A 26 8.81 -13.96 -25.66
N LEU A 27 8.97 -14.79 -24.64
CA LEU A 27 9.80 -14.47 -23.48
C LEU A 27 11.20 -14.08 -23.99
N PRO A 28 11.81 -13.01 -23.46
CA PRO A 28 13.17 -12.67 -23.84
C PRO A 28 14.11 -13.83 -23.50
N ASP A 29 15.16 -14.06 -24.30
CA ASP A 29 16.10 -15.17 -24.03
C ASP A 29 16.80 -15.02 -22.67
N THR A 30 16.91 -13.80 -22.15
CA THR A 30 17.64 -13.46 -20.93
C THR A 30 16.87 -12.43 -20.10
N VAL A 31 16.87 -12.63 -18.78
CA VAL A 31 16.44 -11.64 -17.78
C VAL A 31 17.68 -10.92 -17.27
N THR A 32 17.63 -9.59 -17.24
CA THR A 32 18.64 -8.75 -16.57
C THR A 32 18.04 -8.23 -15.26
N MET A 33 18.65 -8.59 -14.13
CA MET A 33 18.28 -8.12 -12.80
C MET A 33 19.35 -7.23 -12.20
N ARG A 34 18.98 -6.05 -11.71
CA ARG A 34 19.80 -5.21 -10.84
C ARG A 34 19.33 -5.39 -9.40
N VAL A 35 20.12 -6.08 -8.59
CA VAL A 35 19.77 -6.37 -7.20
C VAL A 35 20.66 -5.54 -6.28
N TRP A 36 20.06 -4.84 -5.32
CA TRP A 36 20.84 -4.13 -4.29
C TRP A 36 21.65 -5.11 -3.45
N ARG A 37 22.94 -4.85 -3.32
CA ARG A 37 23.89 -5.59 -2.49
C ARG A 37 24.56 -4.65 -1.49
N GLY A 38 24.67 -5.05 -0.23
CA GLY A 38 25.27 -4.22 0.82
C GLY A 38 24.67 -4.44 2.19
N ASP A 39 24.97 -3.57 3.13
CA ASP A 39 24.51 -3.62 4.52
C ASP A 39 24.36 -2.19 5.08
N GLU A 40 24.49 -2.03 6.40
CA GLU A 40 24.39 -0.74 7.09
C GLU A 40 25.53 0.24 6.74
N ASP A 41 26.69 -0.26 6.29
CA ASP A 41 27.85 0.58 5.94
C ASP A 41 27.80 1.09 4.49
N GLY A 42 26.89 0.57 3.68
CA GLY A 42 26.65 0.99 2.30
C GLY A 42 26.40 -0.18 1.36
N GLY A 43 26.26 0.14 0.07
CA GLY A 43 25.96 -0.85 -0.95
C GLY A 43 25.91 -0.29 -2.35
N ALA A 44 25.68 -1.18 -3.31
CA ALA A 44 25.49 -0.84 -4.71
C ALA A 44 24.58 -1.86 -5.39
N PHE A 45 24.00 -1.47 -6.53
CA PHE A 45 23.32 -2.43 -7.40
C PHE A 45 24.34 -3.32 -8.12
N ALA A 46 24.17 -4.63 -7.98
CA ALA A 46 24.87 -5.61 -8.79
C ALA A 46 23.96 -6.12 -9.90
N GLU A 47 24.50 -6.25 -11.11
CA GLU A 47 23.76 -6.73 -12.28
C GLU A 47 23.99 -8.23 -12.49
N TYR A 48 22.90 -8.95 -12.71
CA TYR A 48 22.89 -10.39 -12.97
C TYR A 48 22.11 -10.66 -14.26
N ARG A 49 22.66 -11.48 -15.15
CA ARG A 49 22.00 -11.95 -16.37
C ARG A 49 21.79 -13.46 -16.28
N LEU A 50 20.55 -13.90 -16.44
CA LEU A 50 20.17 -15.31 -16.37
C LEU A 50 19.22 -15.66 -17.52
N PRO A 51 19.21 -16.91 -18.02
CA PRO A 51 18.20 -17.34 -18.99
C PRO A 51 16.79 -17.10 -18.42
N ALA A 52 15.87 -16.56 -19.22
CA ALA A 52 14.49 -16.42 -18.79
C ALA A 52 13.82 -17.80 -18.66
N GLN A 53 12.90 -17.94 -17.71
CA GLN A 53 12.06 -19.14 -17.61
C GLN A 53 10.59 -18.73 -17.51
N GLU A 54 9.72 -19.49 -18.17
CA GLU A 54 8.29 -19.24 -18.16
C GLU A 54 7.69 -19.44 -16.77
N GLY A 55 6.75 -18.57 -16.41
CA GLY A 55 6.02 -18.67 -15.14
C GLY A 55 6.78 -18.23 -13.90
N GLU A 56 8.00 -17.70 -14.05
CA GLU A 56 8.77 -17.18 -12.93
C GLU A 56 8.15 -15.92 -12.32
N VAL A 57 8.34 -15.79 -11.01
CA VAL A 57 8.16 -14.55 -10.25
C VAL A 57 9.53 -13.99 -9.89
N VAL A 58 9.59 -12.71 -9.48
CA VAL A 58 10.85 -12.04 -9.09
C VAL A 58 11.61 -12.84 -8.04
N LEU A 59 10.92 -13.44 -7.06
CA LEU A 59 11.56 -14.26 -6.03
C LEU A 59 12.30 -15.48 -6.62
N ASP A 60 11.78 -16.09 -7.68
CA ASP A 60 12.42 -17.25 -8.31
C ASP A 60 13.74 -16.87 -8.96
N VAL A 61 13.79 -15.74 -9.65
CA VAL A 61 15.03 -15.23 -10.24
C VAL A 61 16.04 -14.83 -9.16
N VAL A 62 15.59 -14.23 -8.05
CA VAL A 62 16.44 -13.94 -6.87
C VAL A 62 17.04 -15.23 -6.30
N HIS A 63 16.27 -16.32 -6.18
CA HIS A 63 16.80 -17.60 -5.74
C HIS A 63 17.77 -18.23 -6.73
N ARG A 64 17.56 -18.07 -8.05
CA ARG A 64 18.53 -18.53 -9.05
C ARG A 64 19.84 -17.76 -8.95
N ILE A 65 19.78 -16.45 -8.77
CA ILE A 65 20.97 -15.63 -8.49
C ILE A 65 21.69 -16.16 -7.25
N GLN A 66 20.94 -16.39 -6.16
CA GLN A 66 21.49 -16.95 -4.92
C GLN A 66 22.15 -18.32 -5.16
N ALA A 67 21.52 -19.21 -5.91
CA ALA A 67 22.03 -20.56 -6.14
C ALA A 67 23.26 -20.62 -7.06
N THR A 68 23.44 -19.66 -7.97
CA THR A 68 24.39 -19.79 -9.09
C THR A 68 25.47 -18.71 -9.17
N ALA A 69 25.16 -17.47 -8.74
CA ALA A 69 26.04 -16.31 -8.94
C ALA A 69 26.41 -15.59 -7.65
N ALA A 70 25.52 -15.58 -6.66
CA ALA A 70 25.72 -14.91 -5.37
C ALA A 70 25.14 -15.72 -4.19
N PRO A 71 25.78 -16.83 -3.78
CA PRO A 71 25.34 -17.65 -2.64
C PRO A 71 25.23 -16.92 -1.30
N ASP A 72 25.86 -15.75 -1.23
CA ASP A 72 25.88 -14.86 -0.08
C ASP A 72 24.78 -13.76 -0.13
N LEU A 73 23.94 -13.74 -1.18
CA LEU A 73 22.81 -12.83 -1.29
C LEU A 73 21.76 -13.13 -0.20
N ALA A 74 21.43 -12.12 0.60
CA ALA A 74 20.40 -12.21 1.62
C ALA A 74 19.04 -11.68 1.13
N CYS A 75 17.99 -12.47 1.34
CA CYS A 75 16.61 -12.02 1.18
C CYS A 75 15.70 -12.73 2.18
N ARG A 76 14.57 -12.10 2.53
CA ARG A 76 13.53 -12.75 3.36
C ARG A 76 12.48 -13.37 2.45
N TRP A 77 12.10 -14.61 2.75
CA TRP A 77 11.03 -15.33 2.05
C TRP A 77 10.57 -16.52 2.90
N ASN A 78 9.42 -17.10 2.54
CA ASN A 78 8.94 -18.36 3.13
C ASN A 78 7.85 -19.01 2.25
N CYS A 79 6.59 -18.53 2.32
CA CYS A 79 5.43 -19.28 1.83
C CYS A 79 5.31 -19.44 0.30
N LYS A 80 5.95 -18.55 -0.47
CA LYS A 80 5.80 -18.44 -1.95
C LYS A 80 4.34 -18.40 -2.46
N ALA A 81 3.40 -17.94 -1.64
CA ALA A 81 1.96 -17.92 -1.95
C ALA A 81 1.29 -16.57 -1.65
N GLY A 82 2.08 -15.53 -1.36
CA GLY A 82 1.55 -14.20 -1.03
C GLY A 82 0.85 -14.11 0.32
N LYS A 83 1.09 -15.03 1.28
CA LYS A 83 0.36 -15.07 2.55
C LYS A 83 1.17 -14.79 3.83
N CYS A 84 2.49 -14.91 3.78
CA CYS A 84 3.34 -14.66 4.96
C CYS A 84 3.88 -13.23 5.08
N GLY A 85 3.75 -12.41 4.02
CA GLY A 85 4.30 -11.04 3.98
C GLY A 85 5.83 -10.92 4.02
N SER A 86 6.60 -12.02 4.02
CA SER A 86 8.04 -11.96 4.29
C SER A 86 8.93 -11.47 3.13
N CYS A 87 8.47 -11.52 1.89
CA CYS A 87 9.27 -11.23 0.69
C CYS A 87 9.01 -9.84 0.09
N SER A 88 8.72 -8.87 0.96
CA SER A 88 8.53 -7.48 0.59
C SER A 88 9.84 -6.85 0.11
N ALA A 89 9.79 -6.16 -1.02
CA ALA A 89 10.89 -5.43 -1.63
C ALA A 89 10.33 -4.30 -2.51
N GLU A 90 11.18 -3.37 -2.96
CA GLU A 90 10.83 -2.47 -4.04
C GLU A 90 11.28 -3.05 -5.39
N ILE A 91 10.33 -3.25 -6.30
CA ILE A 91 10.56 -3.80 -7.64
C ILE A 91 10.30 -2.67 -8.64
N ASN A 92 11.33 -2.25 -9.37
CA ASN A 92 11.30 -1.05 -10.23
C ASN A 92 10.75 0.19 -9.47
N GLY A 93 11.18 0.36 -8.21
CA GLY A 93 10.78 1.48 -7.34
C GLY A 93 9.37 1.35 -6.77
N ARG A 94 8.67 0.23 -6.98
CA ARG A 94 7.33 -0.01 -6.44
C ARG A 94 7.37 -1.06 -5.33
N PRO A 95 6.91 -0.74 -4.10
CA PRO A 95 6.76 -1.72 -3.04
C PRO A 95 5.86 -2.88 -3.48
N SER A 96 6.35 -4.11 -3.39
CA SER A 96 5.68 -5.31 -3.90
C SER A 96 6.17 -6.57 -3.18
N LEU A 97 5.42 -7.67 -3.32
CA LEU A 97 5.85 -8.99 -2.88
C LEU A 97 6.60 -9.69 -4.02
N MET A 98 7.89 -10.00 -3.82
CA MET A 98 8.69 -10.68 -4.84
C MET A 98 8.07 -12.00 -5.31
N CYS A 99 7.35 -12.73 -4.44
CA CYS A 99 6.72 -13.99 -4.80
C CYS A 99 5.41 -13.86 -5.59
N MET A 100 4.85 -12.65 -5.69
CA MET A 100 3.60 -12.39 -6.42
C MET A 100 3.84 -11.58 -7.70
N THR A 101 5.00 -10.92 -7.80
CA THR A 101 5.36 -10.16 -9.00
C THR A 101 5.86 -11.10 -10.07
N ARG A 102 4.99 -11.40 -11.03
CA ARG A 102 5.33 -12.24 -12.19
C ARG A 102 6.28 -11.51 -13.13
N MET A 103 7.26 -12.24 -13.65
CA MET A 103 8.24 -11.69 -14.61
C MET A 103 7.57 -11.28 -15.93
N ASP A 104 6.49 -11.96 -16.34
CA ASP A 104 5.72 -11.64 -17.55
C ASP A 104 4.79 -10.43 -17.41
N ALA A 105 4.59 -9.92 -16.18
CA ALA A 105 3.85 -8.70 -15.91
C ALA A 105 4.75 -7.45 -15.88
N LEU A 106 6.08 -7.64 -15.95
CA LEU A 106 7.05 -6.56 -16.04
C LEU A 106 7.36 -6.25 -17.52
N PRO A 107 7.78 -5.02 -17.87
CA PRO A 107 8.10 -4.67 -19.24
C PRO A 107 9.15 -5.63 -19.85
N PRO A 108 8.85 -6.28 -20.99
CA PRO A 108 9.73 -7.30 -21.55
C PRO A 108 11.04 -6.68 -22.06
N GLY A 109 12.16 -7.34 -21.78
CA GLY A 109 13.49 -6.88 -22.22
C GLY A 109 14.07 -5.73 -21.40
N GLU A 110 13.31 -5.14 -20.47
CA GLU A 110 13.82 -4.12 -19.56
C GLU A 110 14.55 -4.73 -18.35
N THR A 111 15.45 -3.96 -17.77
CA THR A 111 16.16 -4.38 -16.56
C THR A 111 15.24 -4.31 -15.35
N VAL A 112 15.09 -5.43 -14.65
CA VAL A 112 14.31 -5.49 -13.40
C VAL A 112 15.19 -5.09 -12.24
N THR A 113 14.87 -3.98 -11.58
CA THR A 113 15.58 -3.52 -10.38
C THR A 113 14.87 -4.01 -9.13
N VAL A 114 15.61 -4.62 -8.20
CA VAL A 114 15.10 -5.07 -6.90
C VAL A 114 15.93 -4.45 -5.79
N ALA A 115 15.26 -3.66 -4.95
CA ALA A 115 15.83 -2.98 -3.81
C ALA A 115 15.12 -3.42 -2.51
N PRO A 116 15.78 -3.33 -1.34
CA PRO A 116 15.09 -3.52 -0.06
C PRO A 116 13.99 -2.45 0.14
N MET A 117 13.10 -2.71 1.11
CA MET A 117 12.15 -1.69 1.56
C MET A 117 12.91 -0.44 2.05
N ARG A 118 12.57 0.74 1.53
CA ARG A 118 13.35 1.96 1.74
C ARG A 118 13.09 2.65 3.07
N THR A 119 11.92 2.43 3.64
CA THR A 119 11.59 3.02 4.93
C THR A 119 12.47 2.46 6.03
N PHE A 120 12.77 1.15 6.02
CA PHE A 120 13.38 0.41 7.12
C PHE A 120 14.89 0.21 6.94
N PRO A 121 15.71 0.24 8.01
CA PRO A 121 17.17 0.13 7.90
C PRO A 121 17.57 -1.17 7.21
N ILE A 122 18.59 -1.12 6.35
CA ILE A 122 19.12 -2.32 5.72
C ILE A 122 19.93 -3.10 6.75
N LEU A 123 19.68 -4.40 6.86
CA LEU A 123 20.55 -5.32 7.58
C LEU A 123 21.56 -5.97 6.63
N ARG A 124 21.07 -6.46 5.49
CA ARG A 124 21.90 -7.04 4.42
C ARG A 124 21.10 -7.23 3.14
N ASP A 125 21.61 -6.77 2.02
CA ASP A 125 21.05 -6.91 0.68
C ASP A 125 19.56 -6.51 0.66
N LEU A 126 18.64 -7.47 0.47
CA LEU A 126 17.19 -7.23 0.43
C LEU A 126 16.51 -7.36 1.81
N VAL A 127 17.28 -7.60 2.87
CA VAL A 127 16.79 -7.76 4.25
C VAL A 127 16.84 -6.44 4.98
N THR A 128 15.70 -6.01 5.52
CA THR A 128 15.58 -4.80 6.34
C THR A 128 15.15 -5.11 7.78
N ASP A 129 15.48 -4.21 8.69
CA ASP A 129 15.04 -4.25 10.07
C ASP A 129 13.62 -3.68 10.22
N VAL A 130 12.65 -4.58 10.38
CA VAL A 130 11.25 -4.24 10.62
C VAL A 130 10.88 -4.17 12.11
N SER A 131 11.87 -4.16 13.02
CA SER A 131 11.70 -4.13 14.49
C SER A 131 10.74 -3.04 14.97
N PHE A 132 10.77 -1.86 14.34
CA PHE A 132 9.82 -0.78 14.57
C PHE A 132 8.37 -1.26 14.61
N ASN A 133 7.97 -2.09 13.64
CA ASN A 133 6.60 -2.56 13.55
C ASN A 133 6.25 -3.45 14.75
N TYR A 134 7.18 -4.29 15.20
CA TYR A 134 6.93 -5.12 16.39
C TYR A 134 6.81 -4.27 17.67
N GLU A 135 7.60 -3.21 17.80
CA GLU A 135 7.50 -2.30 18.95
C GLU A 135 6.20 -1.49 18.96
N VAL A 136 5.70 -1.08 17.80
CA VAL A 136 4.38 -0.45 17.69
C VAL A 136 3.27 -1.48 17.97
N ALA A 137 3.40 -2.72 17.49
CA ALA A 137 2.42 -3.79 17.70
C ALA A 137 2.17 -4.06 19.19
N LYS A 138 3.23 -4.09 20.00
CA LYS A 138 3.17 -4.33 21.45
C LYS A 138 2.31 -3.29 22.20
N ARG A 139 2.10 -2.10 21.61
CA ARG A 139 1.32 -1.01 22.22
C ARG A 139 -0.17 -1.08 21.94
N VAL A 140 -0.60 -1.93 21.00
CA VAL A 140 -2.01 -2.06 20.67
C VAL A 140 -2.69 -2.89 21.77
N PRO A 141 -3.66 -2.33 22.52
CA PRO A 141 -4.37 -3.09 23.54
C PRO A 141 -5.05 -4.32 22.93
N PRO A 142 -4.85 -5.51 23.51
CA PRO A 142 -5.45 -6.73 22.99
C PRO A 142 -6.98 -6.64 23.03
N PHE A 143 -7.63 -7.51 22.27
CA PHE A 143 -9.09 -7.68 22.31
C PHE A 143 -9.59 -7.93 23.73
N ALA A 144 -10.60 -7.18 24.18
CA ALA A 144 -11.22 -7.31 25.49
C ALA A 144 -12.73 -7.55 25.32
N PRO A 145 -13.20 -8.81 25.32
CA PRO A 145 -14.60 -9.09 25.10
C PRO A 145 -15.46 -8.65 26.27
N ARG A 146 -16.70 -8.25 26.00
CA ARG A 146 -17.72 -8.08 27.05
C ARG A 146 -17.93 -9.38 27.85
N PRO A 147 -18.47 -9.30 29.09
CA PRO A 147 -18.95 -10.49 29.79
C PRO A 147 -19.98 -11.26 28.96
N LYS A 148 -19.92 -12.59 29.03
CA LYS A 148 -20.92 -13.46 28.40
C LYS A 148 -22.29 -13.29 29.07
N THR A 149 -23.35 -13.27 28.28
CA THR A 149 -24.73 -13.36 28.77
C THR A 149 -25.03 -14.76 29.33
N ALA A 150 -26.15 -14.93 30.03
CA ALA A 150 -26.51 -16.22 30.64
C ALA A 150 -26.68 -17.33 29.59
N ASP A 151 -27.31 -17.01 28.45
CA ASP A 151 -27.47 -17.92 27.31
C ASP A 151 -26.15 -18.27 26.63
N GLU A 152 -25.20 -17.32 26.53
CA GLU A 152 -23.84 -17.58 26.03
C GLU A 152 -23.01 -18.46 26.97
N GLN A 153 -23.21 -18.30 28.28
CA GLN A 153 -22.58 -19.18 29.28
C GLN A 153 -23.14 -20.60 29.17
N GLU A 154 -24.47 -20.75 29.06
CA GLU A 154 -25.14 -22.04 28.87
C GLU A 154 -24.71 -22.73 27.56
N ALA A 155 -24.62 -21.98 26.45
CA ALA A 155 -24.19 -22.49 25.16
C ALA A 155 -22.66 -22.74 25.05
N GLY A 156 -21.87 -22.32 26.05
CA GLY A 156 -20.42 -22.50 26.07
C GLY A 156 -19.59 -21.53 25.22
N GLY A 157 -20.20 -20.51 24.60
CA GLY A 157 -19.54 -19.62 23.63
C GLY A 157 -20.21 -18.26 23.46
N TYR A 158 -19.53 -17.31 22.82
CA TYR A 158 -20.15 -16.03 22.44
C TYR A 158 -21.09 -16.20 21.26
N ARG A 159 -22.14 -15.37 21.21
CA ARG A 159 -23.06 -15.28 20.08
C ARG A 159 -22.85 -13.97 19.34
N MET A 160 -22.64 -14.06 18.04
CA MET A 160 -22.48 -12.91 17.14
C MET A 160 -23.30 -13.13 15.88
N GLN A 161 -23.81 -12.06 15.29
CA GLN A 161 -24.43 -12.12 13.97
C GLN A 161 -23.35 -12.11 12.91
N GLN A 162 -23.56 -12.88 11.84
CA GLN A 162 -22.62 -12.95 10.71
C GLN A 162 -22.31 -11.55 10.14
N VAL A 163 -23.33 -10.70 10.01
CA VAL A 163 -23.19 -9.31 9.54
C VAL A 163 -22.24 -8.46 10.39
N ASP A 164 -22.15 -8.72 11.70
CA ASP A 164 -21.24 -7.99 12.57
C ASP A 164 -19.80 -8.49 12.42
N ILE A 165 -19.62 -9.78 12.14
CA ILE A 165 -18.30 -10.39 11.90
C ILE A 165 -17.73 -9.84 10.59
N GLU A 166 -18.55 -9.79 9.54
CA GLU A 166 -18.18 -9.33 8.18
C GLU A 166 -17.58 -7.93 8.15
N ARG A 167 -18.04 -7.02 9.02
CA ARG A 167 -17.50 -5.64 9.14
C ARG A 167 -16.00 -5.59 9.39
N SER A 168 -15.45 -6.55 10.13
CA SER A 168 -14.02 -6.59 10.47
C SER A 168 -13.18 -7.49 9.57
N GLN A 169 -13.81 -8.30 8.71
CA GLN A 169 -13.11 -9.33 7.93
C GLN A 169 -12.09 -8.77 6.95
N GLU A 170 -12.39 -7.62 6.34
CA GLU A 170 -11.46 -6.98 5.41
C GLU A 170 -10.10 -6.71 6.06
N PHE A 171 -10.09 -6.17 7.27
CA PHE A 171 -8.87 -5.81 7.99
C PHE A 171 -8.06 -7.03 8.44
N ARG A 172 -8.73 -8.16 8.70
CA ARG A 172 -8.09 -9.45 9.08
C ARG A 172 -7.29 -10.07 7.94
N LYS A 173 -7.48 -9.65 6.70
CA LYS A 173 -6.68 -10.12 5.55
C LYS A 173 -5.24 -9.65 5.63
N CYS A 174 -4.90 -8.70 6.49
CA CYS A 174 -3.57 -8.13 6.55
C CYS A 174 -2.50 -9.16 6.94
N ILE A 175 -1.53 -9.37 6.06
CA ILE A 175 -0.45 -10.37 6.19
C ILE A 175 0.85 -9.82 6.79
N GLU A 176 0.84 -8.60 7.35
CA GLU A 176 2.03 -7.97 7.94
C GLU A 176 3.22 -7.86 6.98
N CYS A 177 2.97 -7.64 5.68
CA CYS A 177 4.02 -7.43 4.69
C CYS A 177 4.74 -6.08 4.80
N PHE A 178 4.17 -5.13 5.56
CA PHE A 178 4.70 -3.77 5.77
C PHE A 178 4.92 -2.90 4.52
N LEU A 179 4.50 -3.32 3.32
CA LEU A 179 4.54 -2.48 2.12
C LEU A 179 3.78 -1.15 2.30
N CYS A 180 2.67 -1.18 3.02
CA CYS A 180 1.92 0.03 3.36
C CYS A 180 2.69 0.99 4.28
N GLN A 181 3.54 0.46 5.16
CA GLN A 181 4.43 1.27 6.01
C GLN A 181 5.58 1.81 5.17
N ASP A 182 6.12 0.98 4.27
CA ASP A 182 7.25 1.30 3.41
C ASP A 182 6.97 2.44 2.42
N VAL A 183 5.75 2.52 1.89
CA VAL A 183 5.34 3.59 0.97
C VAL A 183 4.82 4.84 1.70
N CYS A 184 4.55 4.77 3.00
CA CYS A 184 3.88 5.86 3.71
C CYS A 184 4.84 7.03 3.91
N HIS A 185 4.61 8.14 3.20
CA HIS A 185 5.42 9.36 3.28
C HIS A 185 5.57 9.90 4.71
N VAL A 186 4.54 9.73 5.55
CA VAL A 186 4.58 10.16 6.98
C VAL A 186 5.63 9.38 7.80
N ILE A 187 5.99 8.17 7.39
CA ILE A 187 7.03 7.35 8.04
C ILE A 187 8.35 7.51 7.29
N ARG A 188 8.30 7.40 5.97
CA ARG A 188 9.46 7.35 5.09
C ARG A 188 10.22 8.67 5.02
N ASP A 189 9.50 9.79 4.94
CA ASP A 189 10.09 11.10 4.64
C ASP A 189 10.16 12.01 5.89
N HIS A 190 9.62 11.56 7.01
CA HIS A 190 9.49 12.33 8.24
C HIS A 190 9.94 11.51 9.46
N GLU A 191 11.25 11.46 9.68
CA GLU A 191 11.86 10.77 10.82
C GLU A 191 11.27 11.20 12.17
N GLU A 192 10.99 12.50 12.31
CA GLU A 192 10.40 13.09 13.50
C GLU A 192 9.01 12.52 13.83
N ASN A 193 8.30 11.98 12.83
CA ASN A 193 6.98 11.40 13.03
C ASN A 193 7.01 9.96 13.51
N LYS A 194 8.11 9.21 13.32
CA LYS A 194 8.17 7.76 13.64
C LYS A 194 7.89 7.45 15.11
N THR A 195 8.24 8.36 16.02
CA THR A 195 7.98 8.20 17.46
C THR A 195 6.49 8.30 17.82
N ALA A 196 5.75 9.09 17.05
CA ALA A 196 4.38 9.51 17.37
C ALA A 196 3.35 9.06 16.31
N TYR A 197 3.78 8.30 15.30
CA TYR A 197 2.92 7.81 14.23
C TYR A 197 3.06 6.30 14.09
N ALA A 198 1.99 5.57 14.40
CA ALA A 198 1.98 4.11 14.32
C ALA A 198 2.04 3.64 12.85
N GLY A 199 1.23 4.28 11.99
CA GLY A 199 1.19 4.00 10.56
C GLY A 199 0.05 3.08 10.09
N PRO A 200 -0.17 3.01 8.76
CA PRO A 200 -1.31 2.32 8.16
C PRO A 200 -1.54 0.90 8.66
N ARG A 201 -0.49 0.09 8.84
CA ARG A 201 -0.65 -1.29 9.32
C ARG A 201 -1.34 -1.38 10.68
N PHE A 202 -1.06 -0.44 11.59
CA PHE A 202 -1.62 -0.48 12.94
C PHE A 202 -2.99 0.20 13.01
N PHE A 203 -3.29 1.11 12.10
CA PHE A 203 -4.66 1.61 11.92
C PHE A 203 -5.59 0.54 11.36
N ILE A 204 -5.14 -0.35 10.47
CA ILE A 204 -5.92 -1.53 10.05
C ILE A 204 -6.24 -2.40 11.27
N ARG A 205 -5.23 -2.72 12.09
CA ARG A 205 -5.44 -3.52 13.31
C ARG A 205 -6.39 -2.85 14.29
N SER A 206 -6.29 -1.53 14.44
CA SER A 206 -7.20 -0.77 15.30
C SER A 206 -8.62 -0.77 14.74
N ALA A 207 -8.81 -0.58 13.43
CA ALA A 207 -10.12 -0.67 12.79
C ALA A 207 -10.74 -2.07 12.96
N GLU A 208 -9.96 -3.13 12.80
CA GLU A 208 -10.40 -4.51 13.07
C GLU A 208 -10.97 -4.67 14.48
N LEU A 209 -10.24 -4.17 15.48
CA LEU A 209 -10.62 -4.28 16.89
C LEU A 209 -11.81 -3.37 17.24
N GLU A 210 -11.79 -2.12 16.80
CA GLU A 210 -12.83 -1.13 17.05
C GLU A 210 -14.17 -1.46 16.37
N MET A 211 -14.16 -2.28 15.32
CA MET A 211 -15.36 -2.81 14.65
C MET A 211 -15.75 -4.20 15.12
N HIS A 212 -14.97 -4.83 16.01
CA HIS A 212 -15.28 -6.15 16.52
C HIS A 212 -16.48 -6.08 17.49
N PRO A 213 -17.59 -6.80 17.26
CA PRO A 213 -18.84 -6.62 17.99
C PRO A 213 -18.78 -6.94 19.49
N LEU A 214 -17.77 -7.72 19.89
CA LEU A 214 -17.56 -8.10 21.28
C LEU A 214 -16.52 -7.21 22.00
N ASP A 215 -15.67 -6.47 21.29
CA ASP A 215 -14.59 -5.72 21.93
C ASP A 215 -15.19 -4.53 22.69
N THR A 216 -14.71 -4.33 23.91
CA THR A 216 -15.19 -3.27 24.81
C THR A 216 -14.19 -2.16 25.02
N ASN A 217 -12.97 -2.33 24.51
CA ASN A 217 -11.96 -1.28 24.54
C ASN A 217 -12.39 -0.09 23.67
N ASP A 218 -12.09 1.11 24.16
CA ASP A 218 -12.19 2.36 23.41
C ASP A 218 -10.78 2.88 23.16
N ARG A 219 -10.30 2.80 21.92
CA ARG A 219 -8.94 3.21 21.56
C ARG A 219 -8.85 4.64 21.03
N ARG A 220 -9.91 5.46 21.12
CA ARG A 220 -9.91 6.80 20.51
C ARG A 220 -8.81 7.71 21.06
N GLU A 221 -8.60 7.74 22.38
CA GLU A 221 -7.55 8.55 23.01
C GLU A 221 -6.15 8.07 22.60
N LEU A 222 -5.91 6.76 22.62
CA LEU A 222 -4.68 6.13 22.13
C LEU A 222 -4.41 6.51 20.66
N LEU A 223 -5.42 6.37 19.79
CA LEU A 223 -5.32 6.68 18.38
C LEU A 223 -4.98 8.15 18.13
N GLN A 224 -5.61 9.06 18.88
CA GLN A 224 -5.42 10.50 18.74
C GLN A 224 -4.07 10.98 19.28
N HIS A 225 -3.70 10.56 20.49
CA HIS A 225 -2.61 11.16 21.24
C HIS A 225 -1.31 10.37 21.18
N GLU A 226 -1.37 9.05 21.04
CA GLU A 226 -0.18 8.19 21.12
C GLU A 226 0.20 7.56 19.76
N GLN A 227 -0.78 7.27 18.90
CA GLN A 227 -0.54 6.65 17.59
C GLN A 227 -0.58 7.65 16.41
N GLY A 228 -0.89 8.92 16.70
CA GLY A 228 -0.80 10.01 15.74
C GLY A 228 -1.74 9.88 14.54
N LEU A 229 -2.95 9.36 14.73
CA LEU A 229 -3.93 9.18 13.65
C LEU A 229 -4.15 10.45 12.80
N SER A 230 -4.05 11.63 13.41
CA SER A 230 -4.18 12.92 12.74
C SER A 230 -3.07 13.22 11.71
N LYS A 231 -1.89 12.60 11.85
CA LYS A 231 -0.73 12.81 10.95
C LYS A 231 -0.91 12.19 9.56
N CYS A 232 -1.86 11.27 9.39
CA CYS A 232 -2.14 10.70 8.08
C CYS A 232 -2.74 11.78 7.16
N ASN A 233 -2.12 12.04 6.01
CA ASN A 233 -2.63 13.02 5.03
C ASN A 233 -3.65 12.43 4.03
N ILE A 234 -4.06 11.17 4.20
CA ILE A 234 -5.07 10.50 3.35
C ILE A 234 -4.64 10.48 1.87
N THR A 235 -3.34 10.30 1.60
CA THR A 235 -2.78 10.25 0.23
C THR A 235 -3.06 8.93 -0.50
N LYS A 236 -3.61 7.92 0.19
CA LYS A 236 -3.93 6.58 -0.33
C LYS A 236 -2.76 5.73 -0.82
N CYS A 237 -1.51 6.20 -0.72
CA CYS A 237 -0.31 5.43 -1.07
C CYS A 237 -0.31 4.00 -0.47
N CYS A 238 -0.70 3.87 0.80
CA CYS A 238 -0.80 2.59 1.49
C CYS A 238 -1.85 1.64 0.89
N THR A 239 -2.99 2.17 0.43
CA THR A 239 -4.06 1.39 -0.20
C THR A 239 -3.59 0.81 -1.52
N GLU A 240 -2.90 1.61 -2.34
CA GLU A 240 -2.48 1.21 -3.69
C GLU A 240 -1.47 0.06 -3.69
N VAL A 241 -0.58 0.01 -2.70
CA VAL A 241 0.44 -1.05 -2.60
C VAL A 241 -0.02 -2.30 -1.84
N CYS A 242 -1.25 -2.33 -1.30
CA CYS A 242 -1.70 -3.45 -0.48
C CYS A 242 -1.96 -4.70 -1.34
N PRO A 243 -1.18 -5.81 -1.18
CA PRO A 243 -1.35 -7.00 -2.00
C PRO A 243 -2.63 -7.79 -1.68
N GLU A 244 -3.25 -7.52 -0.53
CA GLU A 244 -4.52 -8.11 -0.10
C GLU A 244 -5.72 -7.20 -0.44
N HIS A 245 -5.46 -6.10 -1.15
CA HIS A 245 -6.47 -5.14 -1.64
C HIS A 245 -7.37 -4.55 -0.55
N ILE A 246 -6.83 -4.43 0.67
CA ILE A 246 -7.50 -3.77 1.79
C ILE A 246 -7.65 -2.29 1.45
N LYS A 247 -8.86 -1.75 1.61
CA LYS A 247 -9.16 -0.31 1.48
C LYS A 247 -8.70 0.41 2.75
N ILE A 248 -7.40 0.41 2.99
CA ILE A 248 -6.74 0.89 4.22
C ILE A 248 -7.17 2.33 4.54
N THR A 249 -7.15 3.20 3.54
CA THR A 249 -7.50 4.61 3.76
C THR A 249 -8.99 4.79 3.96
N ASP A 250 -9.80 4.26 3.04
CA ASP A 250 -11.24 4.52 2.96
C ASP A 250 -12.05 3.78 4.04
N ASN A 251 -11.73 2.53 4.32
CA ASN A 251 -12.51 1.69 5.24
C ASN A 251 -11.90 1.61 6.65
N ALA A 252 -10.60 1.88 6.83
CA ALA A 252 -9.97 1.90 8.16
C ALA A 252 -9.66 3.33 8.65
N ILE A 253 -8.72 4.03 8.00
CA ILE A 253 -8.17 5.29 8.54
C ILE A 253 -9.22 6.40 8.61
N ILE A 254 -10.01 6.62 7.55
CA ILE A 254 -11.05 7.65 7.54
C ILE A 254 -12.10 7.39 8.64
N PRO A 255 -12.71 6.18 8.75
CA PRO A 255 -13.67 5.91 9.82
C PRO A 255 -13.09 6.04 11.24
N LEU A 256 -11.82 5.66 11.44
CA LEU A 256 -11.14 5.90 12.72
C LEU A 256 -11.02 7.39 13.02
N LYS A 257 -10.68 8.22 12.01
CA LYS A 257 -10.60 9.67 12.15
C LYS A 257 -11.98 10.27 12.49
N GLU A 258 -13.02 9.87 11.77
CA GLU A 258 -14.40 10.29 12.03
C GLU A 258 -14.81 9.98 13.47
N ARG A 259 -14.56 8.75 13.95
CA ARG A 259 -14.83 8.36 15.35
C ARG A 259 -14.10 9.22 16.38
N VAL A 260 -12.84 9.57 16.12
CA VAL A 260 -12.06 10.46 17.00
C VAL A 260 -12.62 11.88 16.96
N VAL A 261 -13.01 12.37 15.78
CA VAL A 261 -13.56 13.71 15.59
C VAL A 261 -14.92 13.86 16.27
N ASP A 262 -15.85 12.93 16.07
CA ASP A 262 -17.18 12.94 16.68
C ASP A 262 -17.11 12.92 18.21
N ALA A 263 -16.15 12.17 18.75
CA ALA A 263 -15.93 12.11 20.19
C ALA A 263 -15.42 13.46 20.74
N SER A 264 -14.45 14.06 20.05
CA SER A 264 -13.62 15.15 20.58
C SER A 264 -14.15 16.53 20.24
N TYR A 265 -14.77 16.70 19.06
CA TYR A 265 -15.06 18.01 18.48
C TYR A 265 -16.53 18.24 18.12
N ASP A 266 -17.44 17.27 18.31
CA ASP A 266 -18.88 17.51 18.11
C ASP A 266 -19.42 18.49 19.19
N PRO A 267 -19.84 19.72 18.79
CA PRO A 267 -20.30 20.74 19.73
C PRO A 267 -21.65 20.38 20.38
N ILE A 268 -22.51 19.63 19.68
CA ILE A 268 -23.80 19.16 20.19
C ILE A 268 -23.55 18.06 21.23
N ALA A 269 -22.71 17.08 20.91
CA ALA A 269 -22.35 16.05 21.87
C ALA A 269 -21.60 16.63 23.07
N TRP A 270 -20.70 17.60 22.87
CA TRP A 270 -20.04 18.33 23.95
C TRP A 270 -21.03 19.07 24.85
N LEU A 271 -21.97 19.82 24.26
CA LEU A 271 -23.00 20.55 25.01
C LEU A 271 -23.89 19.58 25.77
N GLY A 272 -24.30 18.48 25.14
CA GLY A 272 -25.05 17.38 25.76
C GLY A 272 -24.31 16.74 26.93
N ARG A 273 -23.01 16.43 26.77
CA ARG A 273 -22.14 15.93 27.85
C ARG A 273 -22.01 16.93 28.99
N LYS A 274 -21.89 18.23 28.70
CA LYS A 274 -21.78 19.29 29.72
C LYS A 274 -23.08 19.46 30.53
N ILE A 275 -24.23 19.31 29.88
CA ILE A 275 -25.55 19.34 30.53
C ILE A 275 -25.79 18.05 31.35
N ARG A 276 -25.36 16.89 30.85
CA ARG A 276 -25.54 15.58 31.50
C ARG A 276 -24.53 15.32 32.63
N ASN A 277 -23.26 15.71 32.49
CA ASN A 277 -22.24 15.58 33.55
C ASN A 277 -22.46 16.55 34.72
N ARG A 278 -23.33 17.57 34.59
CA ARG A 278 -23.86 18.29 35.74
C ARG A 278 -24.80 17.44 36.61
N ARG A 279 -25.24 16.28 36.13
CA ARG A 279 -26.23 15.41 36.78
C ARG A 279 -25.70 14.05 37.23
N THR A 280 -24.50 13.64 36.83
CA THR A 280 -23.98 12.30 37.20
C THR A 280 -22.45 12.29 37.34
N PRO A 281 -21.89 11.82 38.48
CA PRO A 281 -20.46 11.58 38.61
C PRO A 281 -20.03 10.35 37.78
N LYS A 282 -18.82 10.38 37.21
CA LYS A 282 -18.23 9.24 36.45
C LYS A 282 -18.11 7.99 37.33
N SER A 283 -18.35 6.83 36.74
CA SER A 283 -18.08 5.54 37.38
C SER A 283 -16.57 5.31 37.53
N PRO A 284 -16.10 4.66 38.62
CA PRO A 284 -14.69 4.29 38.78
C PRO A 284 -14.12 3.46 37.61
N ALA A 285 -14.96 2.68 36.91
CA ALA A 285 -14.54 1.88 35.76
C ALA A 285 -14.28 2.74 34.51
N GLU A 286 -15.08 3.79 34.29
CA GLU A 286 -14.87 4.75 33.19
C GLU A 286 -13.63 5.62 33.44
N ALA A 287 -13.31 5.89 34.71
CA ALA A 287 -12.08 6.59 35.09
C ALA A 287 -10.82 5.72 34.91
N ALA A 288 -10.93 4.40 35.13
CA ALA A 288 -9.82 3.46 34.92
C ALA A 288 -9.55 3.18 33.43
N ALA A 289 -10.59 3.16 32.59
CA ALA A 289 -10.47 2.99 31.13
C ALA A 289 -9.95 4.24 30.39
N SER A 290 -10.02 5.42 31.01
CA SER A 290 -9.51 6.70 30.50
C SER A 290 -8.21 7.14 31.19
N ALA A 291 -7.64 6.29 32.05
CA ALA A 291 -6.29 6.53 32.54
C ALA A 291 -5.34 6.32 31.34
N PRO A 292 -4.47 7.30 31.02
CA PRO A 292 -3.46 7.08 30.00
C PRO A 292 -2.67 5.87 30.45
N ALA A 293 -2.66 4.82 29.63
CA ALA A 293 -1.69 3.77 29.82
C ALA A 293 -0.35 4.51 29.80
N THR A 294 0.47 4.35 30.84
CA THR A 294 1.87 4.74 30.76
C THR A 294 2.47 3.83 29.71
N GLY A 295 2.37 4.27 28.45
CA GLY A 295 2.82 3.52 27.29
C GLY A 295 4.32 3.25 27.45
N PRO A 296 4.81 2.10 26.97
CA PRO A 296 6.24 1.85 26.93
C PRO A 296 6.93 2.98 26.16
N ALA A 297 8.17 3.30 26.55
CA ALA A 297 9.01 4.36 26.00
C ALA A 297 8.86 4.47 24.47
N ALA A 298 8.77 5.69 23.93
CA ALA A 298 8.67 5.97 22.50
C ALA A 298 9.59 5.04 21.67
N VAL A 299 9.09 4.52 20.53
CA VAL A 299 9.92 3.65 19.69
C VAL A 299 11.10 4.52 19.29
N GLN A 300 12.33 4.07 19.56
CA GLN A 300 13.50 4.81 19.16
C GLN A 300 13.43 4.98 17.63
N PRO A 301 13.49 6.22 17.12
CA PRO A 301 13.49 6.42 15.68
C PRO A 301 14.72 5.73 15.11
N PHE A 302 14.53 5.02 14.00
CA PHE A 302 15.61 4.46 13.20
C PHE A 302 15.80 5.36 11.99
N PRO A 303 17.03 5.67 11.57
CA PRO A 303 17.26 6.51 10.40
C PRO A 303 16.68 5.86 9.14
N ALA A 304 16.14 6.66 8.23
CA ALA A 304 15.85 6.24 6.87
C ALA A 304 17.11 5.68 6.22
N VAL A 305 16.93 4.71 5.33
CA VAL A 305 18.01 4.19 4.50
C VAL A 305 18.54 5.31 3.61
N GLN A 306 19.73 5.80 3.91
CA GLN A 306 20.45 6.71 3.06
C GLN A 306 21.24 5.91 2.01
N GLY A 307 21.17 6.31 0.74
CA GLY A 307 22.11 5.84 -0.27
C GLY A 307 21.63 4.75 -1.24
N ILE A 308 20.36 4.33 -1.23
CA ILE A 308 19.80 3.58 -2.38
C ILE A 308 19.41 4.59 -3.47
N PRO A 309 20.06 4.60 -4.64
CA PRO A 309 19.68 5.46 -5.75
C PRO A 309 18.27 5.12 -6.24
N GLU A 310 17.51 6.13 -6.66
CA GLU A 310 16.26 5.91 -7.40
C GLU A 310 16.54 5.03 -8.63
N PRO A 311 15.70 4.00 -8.91
CA PRO A 311 15.85 3.22 -10.13
C PRO A 311 15.60 4.13 -11.36
N GLY A 312 16.68 4.56 -12.03
CA GLY A 312 16.60 5.07 -13.39
C GLY A 312 16.34 6.57 -13.60
N TRP A 313 16.58 7.44 -12.61
CA TRP A 313 16.80 8.87 -12.93
C TRP A 313 18.29 9.14 -13.16
N ASP A 314 18.83 8.56 -14.23
CA ASP A 314 20.04 9.10 -14.84
C ASP A 314 19.57 10.38 -15.54
N GLY A 315 20.00 11.57 -15.09
CA GLY A 315 19.51 12.88 -15.54
C GLY A 315 19.78 13.24 -17.01
N ALA A 316 19.45 12.34 -17.95
CA ALA A 316 19.84 12.37 -19.33
C ALA A 316 18.74 11.88 -20.28
N THR A 317 17.46 12.16 -20.01
CA THR A 317 16.42 12.27 -21.05
C THR A 317 15.30 13.19 -20.56
N GLY A 318 15.40 14.48 -20.88
CA GLY A 318 14.30 15.43 -20.71
C GLY A 318 13.15 15.09 -21.65
N GLY A 319 12.19 14.30 -21.17
CA GLY A 319 10.82 14.31 -21.67
C GLY A 319 10.02 15.36 -20.90
N PRO A 320 9.10 16.10 -21.54
CA PRO A 320 8.34 17.14 -20.85
C PRO A 320 7.48 16.51 -19.75
N ASP A 321 7.63 17.02 -18.53
CA ASP A 321 6.71 16.76 -17.43
C ASP A 321 5.27 17.01 -17.90
N PRO A 322 4.31 16.11 -17.61
CA PRO A 322 2.91 16.43 -17.77
C PRO A 322 2.57 17.58 -16.82
N ALA A 323 2.31 18.74 -17.40
CA ALA A 323 2.00 19.96 -16.68
C ALA A 323 0.95 19.75 -15.57
N ASP A 324 1.33 20.15 -14.35
CA ASP A 324 0.43 20.35 -13.22
C ASP A 324 -0.61 21.43 -13.57
N PRO A 325 -1.92 21.11 -13.60
CA PRO A 325 -2.94 22.06 -14.03
C PRO A 325 -3.39 23.04 -12.94
N THR A 326 -2.63 23.24 -11.85
CA THR A 326 -3.15 24.01 -10.69
C THR A 326 -2.50 25.36 -10.38
N ASP A 327 -1.56 25.86 -11.17
CA ASP A 327 -1.07 27.24 -11.02
C ASP A 327 -1.70 28.21 -12.02
N GLY A 328 -2.71 28.96 -11.56
CA GLY A 328 -3.42 29.94 -12.38
C GLY A 328 -4.33 30.88 -11.58
N GLY A 329 -3.86 31.41 -10.45
CA GLY A 329 -4.51 32.52 -9.75
C GLY A 329 -3.87 33.86 -10.13
N GLY A 330 -4.53 34.66 -10.98
CA GLY A 330 -4.06 35.99 -11.36
C GLY A 330 -5.11 36.81 -12.11
N THR A 331 -5.51 37.92 -11.51
CA THR A 331 -6.66 38.79 -11.79
C THR A 331 -6.69 39.55 -13.12
N ALA A 332 -7.91 39.67 -13.66
CA ALA A 332 -8.58 40.88 -14.18
C ALA A 332 -8.37 41.38 -15.64
N GLU A 333 -9.52 41.84 -16.15
CA GLU A 333 -9.79 42.85 -17.21
C GLU A 333 -10.16 42.42 -18.65
N VAL A 334 -11.47 42.54 -18.87
CA VAL A 334 -12.27 42.88 -20.05
C VAL A 334 -11.53 43.57 -21.22
N GLY A 335 -11.76 43.09 -22.45
CA GLY A 335 -11.94 43.98 -23.60
C GLY A 335 -11.29 43.56 -24.94
N GLY A 336 -12.15 43.23 -25.92
CA GLY A 336 -12.00 43.72 -27.30
C GLY A 336 -11.21 42.89 -28.31
N THR A 337 -11.93 42.21 -29.21
CA THR A 337 -11.43 41.77 -30.53
C THR A 337 -11.22 42.97 -31.46
N PRO A 338 -10.17 43.01 -32.29
CA PRO A 338 -10.37 43.17 -33.75
C PRO A 338 -9.28 42.40 -34.59
N PRO A 339 -9.23 42.46 -35.94
CA PRO A 339 -9.37 41.30 -36.83
C PRO A 339 -8.06 40.89 -37.55
N PRO A 340 -8.05 39.78 -38.34
CA PRO A 340 -6.88 39.39 -39.12
C PRO A 340 -6.73 40.22 -40.40
N ARG A 341 -5.51 40.73 -40.67
CA ARG A 341 -5.15 41.36 -41.95
C ARG A 341 -4.23 40.46 -42.79
N ALA A 342 -4.83 39.97 -43.87
CA ALA A 342 -4.36 39.85 -45.25
C ALA A 342 -2.88 39.54 -45.59
N ASN A 343 -2.77 38.46 -46.39
CA ASN A 343 -1.71 38.10 -47.34
C ASN A 343 -1.11 39.27 -48.13
N ARG A 344 0.19 39.16 -48.43
CA ARG A 344 0.76 39.55 -49.72
C ARG A 344 1.63 38.44 -50.29
N SER A 345 1.25 38.07 -51.50
CA SER A 345 2.00 37.34 -52.53
C SER A 345 3.26 38.07 -52.95
N GLU A 346 4.28 37.34 -53.42
CA GLU A 346 4.80 37.38 -54.79
C GLU A 346 5.92 36.34 -54.98
N GLY A 347 5.93 35.69 -56.14
CA GLY A 347 6.79 34.56 -56.48
C GLY A 347 8.14 34.96 -57.13
N PRO A 348 8.60 34.22 -58.16
CA PRO A 348 9.72 33.29 -58.02
C PRO A 348 10.96 33.69 -58.83
N VAL A 349 12.13 33.15 -58.47
CA VAL A 349 13.27 33.06 -59.40
C VAL A 349 14.04 31.76 -59.10
N GLY A 350 14.14 30.89 -60.09
CA GLY A 350 15.19 29.87 -60.17
C GLY A 350 16.28 30.34 -61.13
N GLU A 351 17.54 29.93 -60.92
CA GLU A 351 18.31 29.08 -61.85
C GLU A 351 19.73 28.80 -61.31
N SER A 352 20.12 27.51 -61.44
CA SER A 352 21.44 26.96 -61.82
C SER A 352 22.77 27.63 -61.37
N ALA A 353 23.67 26.83 -60.76
CA ALA A 353 24.90 26.30 -61.41
C ALA A 353 25.96 25.75 -60.41
N GLU A 354 26.44 24.54 -60.72
CA GLU A 354 27.82 24.02 -60.60
C GLU A 354 28.58 24.10 -59.25
N ARG A 355 28.76 22.96 -58.56
CA ARG A 355 29.88 21.98 -58.72
C ARG A 355 29.70 20.79 -57.81
#